data_AF-A0A1I7LGI8-F1
#
_entry.id   AF-A0A1I7LGI8-F1
#
_cell.length_a   1.000
_cell.length_b   1.000
_cell.length_c   1.000
_cell.angle_alpha   90.00
_cell.angle_beta   90.00
_cell.angle_gamma   90.00
#
_symmetry.space_group_name_H-M   'P 1'
#
loop_
_entity.id
_entity.type
_entity.pdbx_description
1 polymer ?
#
loop_
_entity_poly.entity_id
_entity_poly.type
_entity_poly.pdbx_seq_one_letter_code
_entity_poly.pdbx_strand_id
1 'polypeptide(L)'
;MDWAAAAYRARRLFAARRRMIPEDRSLALIDAFAAQGTLDPAEMLRHGTAESVAAILGHVTTAVHGRGHVPAANGWYRREGAAFVIHPGFAIAWAGARACEAPPRAGAGR
;
A
#
# COMPACT_ATOMS: atom_id res chain seq x y z
N MET A 1 8.30 0.37 -15.22
CA MET A 1 7.46 1.13 -14.27
C MET A 1 8.34 1.62 -13.14
N ASP A 2 8.20 2.88 -12.73
CA ASP A 2 8.94 3.42 -11.58
C ASP A 2 8.16 3.14 -10.29
N TRP A 3 8.57 2.07 -9.60
CA TRP A 3 7.94 1.64 -8.36
C TRP A 3 8.18 2.59 -7.19
N ALA A 4 9.35 3.24 -7.13
CA ALA A 4 9.69 4.17 -6.05
C ALA A 4 8.81 5.43 -6.13
N ALA A 5 8.69 6.02 -7.32
CA ALA A 5 7.80 7.15 -7.53
C ALA A 5 6.33 6.78 -7.26
N ALA A 6 5.90 5.58 -7.68
CA ALA A 6 4.54 5.11 -7.43
C ALA A 6 4.24 4.92 -5.93
N ALA A 7 5.15 4.30 -5.18
CA ALA A 7 5.01 4.13 -3.73
C ALA A 7 4.94 5.48 -3.01
N TYR A 8 5.79 6.43 -3.38
CA TYR A 8 5.76 7.79 -2.84
C TYR A 8 4.43 8.51 -3.15
N ARG A 9 3.94 8.41 -4.40
CA ARG A 9 2.63 8.97 -4.79
C ARG A 9 1.48 8.35 -4.00
N ALA A 10 1.49 7.04 -3.79
CA ALA A 10 0.45 6.34 -3.03
C ALA A 10 0.38 6.85 -1.58
N ARG A 11 1.52 7.02 -0.92
CA ARG A 11 1.59 7.60 0.43
C ARG A 11 1.05 9.01 0.49
N ARG A 12 1.47 9.89 -0.43
CA ARG A 12 0.93 11.26 -0.52
C ARG A 12 -0.57 11.27 -0.74
N LEU A 13 -1.09 10.32 -1.51
CA LEU A 13 -2.54 10.19 -1.72
C LEU A 13 -3.27 9.79 -0.43
N PHE A 14 -2.71 8.89 0.38
CA PHE A 14 -3.28 8.56 1.69
C PHE A 14 -3.34 9.78 2.62
N ALA A 15 -2.23 10.51 2.75
CA ALA A 15 -2.20 11.74 3.55
C ALA A 15 -3.25 12.77 3.06
N ALA A 16 -3.38 12.95 1.73
CA ALA A 16 -4.36 13.84 1.14
C ALA A 16 -5.82 13.37 1.33
N ARG A 17 -6.04 12.06 1.48
CA ARG A 17 -7.36 11.42 1.62
C ARG A 17 -7.68 11.00 3.06
N ARG A 18 -6.90 11.42 4.05
CA ARG A 18 -7.05 11.05 5.47
C ARG A 18 -8.43 11.33 6.08
N ARG A 19 -9.22 12.23 5.49
CA ARG A 19 -10.61 12.51 5.91
C ARG A 19 -11.59 11.41 5.51
N MET A 20 -11.29 10.62 4.47
CA MET A 20 -12.13 9.53 4.00
C MET A 20 -11.78 8.23 4.73
N ILE A 21 -10.48 7.94 4.83
CA ILE A 21 -9.94 6.76 5.52
C ILE A 21 -8.74 7.24 6.32
N PRO A 22 -8.64 6.94 7.63
CA PRO A 22 -7.47 7.30 8.42
C PRO A 22 -6.17 6.86 7.74
N GLU A 23 -5.18 7.74 7.75
CA GLU A 23 -3.91 7.53 7.05
C GLU A 23 -3.15 6.33 7.64
N ASP A 24 -3.11 6.23 8.96
CA ASP A 24 -2.51 5.12 9.72
C ASP A 24 -3.11 3.77 9.31
N ARG A 25 -4.42 3.70 9.09
CA ARG A 25 -5.09 2.49 8.61
C ARG A 25 -4.68 2.12 7.18
N SER A 26 -4.60 3.12 6.31
CA SER A 26 -4.17 2.91 4.92
C SER A 26 -2.72 2.42 4.86
N LEU A 27 -1.84 3.02 5.68
CA LEU A 27 -0.45 2.60 5.82
C LEU A 27 -0.35 1.19 6.40
N ALA A 28 -1.08 0.88 7.47
CA ALA A 28 -1.03 -0.43 8.12
C ALA A 28 -1.40 -1.59 7.18
N LEU A 29 -2.42 -1.41 6.32
CA LEU A 29 -2.79 -2.42 5.33
C LEU A 29 -1.67 -2.65 4.31
N ILE A 30 -1.12 -1.59 3.73
CA ILE A 30 -0.07 -1.73 2.70
C ILE A 30 1.26 -2.16 3.31
N ASP A 31 1.59 -1.73 4.53
CA ASP A 31 2.76 -2.20 5.29
C ASP A 31 2.66 -3.72 5.52
N ALA A 32 1.50 -4.22 5.96
CA ALA A 32 1.28 -5.66 6.13
C ALA A 32 1.36 -6.43 4.79
N PHE A 33 0.72 -5.91 3.74
CA PHE A 33 0.72 -6.56 2.43
C PHE A 33 2.12 -6.61 1.80
N ALA A 34 2.90 -5.54 1.93
CA ALA A 34 4.28 -5.49 1.45
C ALA A 34 5.20 -6.43 2.26
N ALA A 35 4.98 -6.56 3.57
CA ALA A 35 5.78 -7.42 4.42
C ALA A 35 5.50 -8.92 4.21
N GLN A 36 4.23 -9.31 4.06
CA GLN A 36 3.83 -10.70 3.89
C GLN A 36 3.91 -11.17 2.43
N GLY A 37 3.81 -10.24 1.48
CA GLY A 37 3.83 -10.53 0.05
C GLY A 37 2.49 -11.07 -0.47
N THR A 38 1.72 -11.76 0.36
CA THR A 38 0.40 -12.29 0.05
C THR A 38 -0.54 -12.03 1.23
N LEU A 39 -1.80 -11.69 0.94
CA LEU A 39 -2.87 -11.63 1.94
C LEU A 39 -4.14 -12.30 1.41
N ASP A 40 -4.85 -13.01 2.27
CA ASP A 40 -6.21 -13.45 1.99
C ASP A 40 -7.24 -12.33 2.30
N PRO A 41 -8.52 -12.48 1.87
CA PRO A 41 -9.54 -11.48 2.14
C PRO A 41 -9.80 -11.26 3.64
N ALA A 42 -9.73 -12.31 4.47
CA ALA A 42 -9.96 -12.20 5.91
C ALA A 42 -8.84 -11.39 6.58
N GLU A 43 -7.59 -11.59 6.17
CA GLU A 43 -6.44 -10.82 6.62
C GLU A 43 -6.55 -9.35 6.21
N MET A 44 -6.94 -9.07 4.96
CA MET A 44 -7.19 -7.69 4.53
C MET A 44 -8.26 -7.00 5.39
N LEU A 45 -9.33 -7.72 5.71
CA LEU A 45 -10.43 -7.21 6.54
C LEU A 45 -10.05 -6.95 8.00
N ARG A 46 -8.92 -7.48 8.49
CA ARG A 46 -8.37 -7.08 9.80
C ARG A 46 -7.94 -5.61 9.83
N HIS A 47 -7.74 -4.99 8.65
CA HIS A 47 -7.38 -3.59 8.52
C HIS A 47 -8.59 -2.67 8.28
N GLY A 48 -9.80 -3.20 8.14
CA GLY A 48 -11.01 -2.38 7.99
C GLY A 48 -12.15 -3.09 7.25
N THR A 49 -13.19 -2.33 6.93
CA THR A 49 -14.33 -2.85 6.14
C THR A 49 -13.91 -3.17 4.71
N ALA A 50 -14.67 -4.02 4.02
CA ALA A 50 -14.43 -4.34 2.61
C ALA A 50 -14.35 -3.09 1.73
N GLU A 51 -15.20 -2.09 1.99
CA GLU A 51 -15.18 -0.80 1.31
C GLU A 51 -13.89 -0.01 1.59
N SER A 52 -13.44 0.01 2.86
CA SER A 52 -12.19 0.69 3.23
C SER A 52 -10.99 0.03 2.56
N VAL A 53 -10.92 -1.30 2.59
CA VAL A 53 -9.89 -2.09 1.91
C VAL A 53 -9.88 -1.80 0.41
N ALA A 54 -11.04 -1.89 -0.25
CA ALA A 54 -11.16 -1.63 -1.68
C ALA A 54 -10.73 -0.19 -2.04
N ALA A 55 -11.11 0.80 -1.24
CA ALA A 55 -10.71 2.18 -1.46
C ALA A 55 -9.19 2.39 -1.25
N ILE A 56 -8.58 1.76 -0.24
CA ILE A 56 -7.12 1.80 -0.04
C ILE A 56 -6.40 1.19 -1.25
N LEU A 57 -6.82 -0.01 -1.69
CA LEU A 57 -6.24 -0.65 -2.89
C LEU A 57 -6.45 0.21 -4.15
N GLY A 58 -7.60 0.87 -4.26
CA GLY A 58 -7.93 1.79 -5.36
C GLY A 58 -7.04 3.04 -5.38
N HIS A 59 -6.70 3.60 -4.21
CA HIS A 59 -5.75 4.70 -4.11
C HIS A 59 -4.35 4.30 -4.59
N VAL A 60 -3.85 3.15 -4.16
CA VAL A 60 -2.56 2.63 -4.64
C VAL A 60 -2.61 2.36 -6.15
N THR A 61 -3.69 1.73 -6.63
CA THR A 61 -3.92 1.52 -8.07
C THR A 61 -3.86 2.83 -8.83
N THR A 62 -4.50 3.88 -8.33
CA THR A 62 -4.46 5.22 -8.93
C THR A 62 -3.05 5.80 -8.98
N ALA A 63 -2.27 5.62 -7.92
CA ALA A 63 -0.90 6.13 -7.85
C ALA A 63 0.08 5.38 -8.76
N VAL A 64 -0.15 4.08 -8.98
CA VAL A 64 0.68 3.21 -9.81
C VAL A 64 0.30 3.32 -11.29
N HIS A 65 -0.98 3.15 -11.60
CA HIS A 65 -1.49 2.94 -12.96
C HIS A 65 -2.33 4.10 -13.50
N GLY A 66 -2.62 5.11 -12.68
CA GLY A 66 -3.62 6.13 -12.99
C GLY A 66 -5.05 5.64 -12.72
N ARG A 67 -6.06 6.41 -13.14
CA ARG A 67 -7.46 6.02 -12.94
C ARG A 67 -7.79 4.76 -13.73
N GLY A 68 -8.38 3.76 -13.10
CA GLY A 68 -8.81 2.54 -13.77
C GLY A 68 -8.68 1.30 -12.89
N HIS A 69 -8.63 0.14 -13.54
CA HIS A 69 -8.44 -1.16 -12.92
C HIS A 69 -6.95 -1.54 -12.87
N VAL A 70 -6.61 -2.49 -12.00
CA VAL A 70 -5.26 -3.09 -11.97
C VAL A 70 -5.08 -3.94 -13.23
N PRO A 71 -4.06 -3.69 -14.06
CA PRO A 71 -3.79 -4.50 -15.23
C PRO A 71 -3.52 -5.97 -14.87
N ALA A 72 -3.99 -6.90 -15.70
CA ALA A 72 -3.76 -8.34 -15.49
C ALA A 72 -2.27 -8.71 -15.53
N ALA A 73 -1.48 -8.04 -16.37
CA ALA A 73 -0.03 -8.14 -16.44
C ALA A 73 0.63 -6.88 -15.88
N ASN A 74 1.68 -7.02 -15.07
CA ASN A 74 2.39 -5.92 -14.40
C ASN A 74 1.53 -5.08 -13.43
N GLY A 75 0.43 -5.63 -12.92
CA GLY A 75 -0.30 -5.07 -11.79
C GLY A 75 0.58 -4.97 -10.54
N TRP A 76 0.29 -3.99 -9.66
CA TRP A 76 1.05 -3.85 -8.41
C TRP A 76 0.65 -4.91 -7.37
N TYR A 77 -0.49 -5.57 -7.58
CA TYR A 77 -0.82 -6.88 -7.07
C TYR A 77 -1.56 -7.67 -8.17
N ARG A 78 -1.74 -8.97 -7.94
CA ARG A 78 -2.64 -9.84 -8.70
C ARG A 78 -3.49 -10.67 -7.74
N ARG A 79 -4.57 -11.28 -8.25
CA ARG A 79 -5.31 -12.30 -7.50
C ARG A 79 -4.80 -13.69 -7.89
N GLU A 80 -4.56 -14.53 -6.91
CA GLU A 80 -4.27 -15.96 -7.08
C GLU A 80 -5.31 -16.75 -6.29
N GLY A 81 -6.34 -17.23 -6.99
CA GLY A 81 -7.53 -17.80 -6.35
C GLY A 81 -8.21 -16.77 -5.43
N ALA A 82 -8.30 -17.09 -4.14
CA ALA A 82 -8.86 -16.20 -3.13
C ALA A 82 -7.86 -15.14 -2.63
N ALA A 83 -6.56 -15.39 -2.75
CA ALA A 83 -5.52 -14.55 -2.21
C ALA A 83 -5.15 -13.39 -3.15
N PHE A 84 -4.56 -12.35 -2.56
CA PHE A 84 -3.96 -11.23 -3.25
C PHE A 84 -2.46 -11.31 -3.08
N VAL A 85 -1.71 -11.19 -4.17
CA VAL A 85 -0.24 -11.29 -4.17
C VAL A 85 0.33 -9.98 -4.67
N ILE A 86 1.12 -9.30 -3.84
CA ILE A 86 1.75 -8.03 -4.19
C ILE A 86 2.89 -8.26 -5.19
N HIS A 87 3.12 -7.29 -6.06
CA HIS A 87 4.28 -7.32 -6.94
C HIS A 87 5.56 -7.06 -6.11
N PRO A 88 6.60 -7.89 -6.23
CA PRO A 88 7.79 -7.78 -5.38
C PRO A 88 8.50 -6.44 -5.54
N GLY A 89 8.56 -5.91 -6.77
CA GLY A 89 9.12 -4.58 -7.04
C GLY A 89 8.37 -3.44 -6.33
N PHE A 90 7.04 -3.55 -6.17
CA PHE A 90 6.28 -2.56 -5.43
C PHE A 90 6.46 -2.72 -3.92
N ALA A 91 6.49 -3.95 -3.39
CA ALA A 91 6.74 -4.21 -1.97
C ALA A 91 8.10 -3.63 -1.50
N ILE A 92 9.16 -3.87 -2.27
CA ILE A 92 10.50 -3.34 -1.99
C ILE A 92 10.48 -1.80 -2.01
N ALA A 93 9.87 -1.22 -3.05
CA ALA A 93 9.77 0.24 -3.18
C ALA A 93 8.93 0.87 -2.06
N TRP A 94 7.87 0.19 -1.61
CA TRP A 94 7.03 0.62 -0.49
C TRP A 94 7.84 0.66 0.81
N ALA A 95 8.55 -0.43 1.13
CA ALA A 95 9.41 -0.49 2.31
C ALA A 95 10.48 0.62 2.29
N GLY A 96 11.13 0.83 1.14
CA GLY A 96 12.10 1.92 0.96
C GLY A 96 11.48 3.29 1.17
N ALA A 97 10.30 3.55 0.59
CA ALA A 97 9.59 4.80 0.80
C ALA A 97 9.28 5.02 2.30
N ARG A 98 8.77 4.00 3.00
CA ARG A 98 8.43 4.08 4.44
C ARG A 98 9.66 4.41 5.30
N ALA A 99 10.82 3.84 4.99
CA ALA A 99 12.07 4.11 5.71
C ALA A 99 12.54 5.57 5.56
N CYS A 100 12.39 6.18 4.38
CA CYS A 100 12.86 7.55 4.12
C CYS A 100 12.10 8.66 4.85
N GLU A 101 10.87 8.40 5.32
CA GLU A 101 10.03 9.40 6.03
C GLU A 101 9.78 9.04 7.50
N ALA A 102 10.45 8.02 8.05
CA ALA A 102 10.42 7.84 9.50
C ALA A 102 11.08 9.08 10.15
N PRO A 103 10.45 9.71 11.16
CA PRO A 103 11.16 10.72 11.93
C PRO A 103 12.44 10.08 12.51
N PRO A 104 13.55 10.84 12.64
CA PRO A 104 14.72 10.31 13.32
C PRO A 104 14.28 9.75 14.68
N ARG A 105 14.66 8.51 14.98
CA ARG A 105 14.39 7.89 16.28
C ARG A 105 14.91 8.85 17.36
N ALA A 106 13.99 9.50 18.08
CA ALA A 106 14.33 10.31 19.24
C ALA A 106 14.91 9.36 20.30
N GLY A 107 16.23 9.29 20.37
CA GLY A 107 16.91 8.29 21.19
C GLY A 107 18.39 8.11 20.85
N ALA A 108 19.14 9.21 20.83
CA ALA A 108 20.58 9.18 21.10
C ALA A 108 20.86 10.24 22.15
N GLY A 109 20.57 9.89 23.40
CA GLY A 109 21.01 10.66 24.55
C GLY A 109 22.53 10.67 24.61
N ARG A 110 23.06 11.85 24.91
CA ARG A 110 24.25 12.06 25.72
C ARG A 110 24.02 13.27 26.60
#